data_AF-A0A7C4A6K2-F1
#
_entry.id   AF-A0A7C4A6K2-F1
#
_cell.length_a   1.000
_cell.length_b   1.000
_cell.length_c   1.000
_cell.angle_alpha   90.00
_cell.angle_beta   90.00
_cell.angle_gamma   90.00
#
_symmetry.space_group_name_H-M   'P 1'
#
loop_
_entity.id
_entity.type
_entity.pdbx_description
1 polymer ?
#
loop_
_entity_poly.entity_id
_entity_poly.type
_entity_poly.pdbx_seq_one_letter_code
_entity_poly.pdbx_strand_id
1 'polypeptide(L)'
;MSILLLTLLAGCLPIRASDAPSGTPQFQERVYEEKTSVGIRIVYNAPLRIYPDRPTLVVFYATPNGNTIEQTMGYEVSAGLDWHYDIQHVVAQVRRFRELDKKRNIILACMEAENLNWPRWCKSQESSDEIIRDTIEHALNQFPGDPVTAILAAHSGGGSMIFGFINACHQLPGWVERIVFLDANYAYSDQQHGDKLVSWLSNNPQACLVVLAYDDRRVTLDGKTVVGRTGGTYRATHRMLNRFEKCSILSRKRSGAFDLYTFRDYKAYFWVHPNPENKILHTALVGEMNGLLHALTVDTEFDGRWGRLGGPRAYTEWIQPPPILQLSIPKHGKHPHGGSEIMRRVSSMSLTERENVLESELLRGNIPDFLTKFKSIQVHGKDLSGREHVLIFFAMPDYLAIGTDSDYCRVPMTPVLAQRIADQFNCTLPTRKMVDEIHRAASIKLEPRALTQNRESVKTFIEHNSIIETLRGKAPLGSLISGIKKDVVITPLIEQRPDHVAIYGWHKLDGTPIQPLTTVHINSYVDYSHGVRLVKRGVLVDGNPVDIREVLADPILHPLVSDEGPIKRPYYWAGYHPRSAPSGH
;
A
#
# COMPACT_ATOMS: atom_id res chain seq x y z
N MET A 1 59.62 9.19 14.96
CA MET A 1 59.09 9.33 13.59
C MET A 1 58.02 8.27 13.41
N SER A 2 56.77 8.62 13.68
CA SER A 2 55.60 7.76 13.40
C SER A 2 54.69 8.57 12.48
N ILE A 3 54.61 8.15 11.22
CA ILE A 3 53.74 8.76 10.22
C ILE A 3 52.35 8.15 10.39
N LEU A 4 51.41 8.98 10.83
CA LEU A 4 49.99 8.72 10.90
C LEU A 4 49.43 8.85 9.47
N LEU A 5 49.04 7.75 8.84
CA LEU A 5 48.33 7.78 7.56
C LEU A 5 46.83 7.86 7.84
N LEU A 6 46.25 9.04 7.62
CA LEU A 6 44.81 9.24 7.51
C LEU A 6 44.31 8.54 6.23
N THR A 7 43.44 7.54 6.37
CA THR A 7 42.54 7.11 5.30
C THR A 7 41.14 7.61 5.60
N LEU A 8 40.73 8.69 4.91
CA LEU A 8 39.33 9.07 4.73
C LEU A 8 38.63 7.93 3.96
N LEU A 9 37.69 7.24 4.61
CA LEU A 9 36.67 6.46 3.93
C LEU A 9 35.36 7.24 4.02
N ALA A 10 34.97 7.85 2.91
CA ALA A 10 33.68 8.49 2.73
C ALA A 10 32.57 7.44 2.95
N GLY A 11 31.70 7.72 3.92
CA GLY A 11 30.54 6.90 4.23
C GLY A 11 29.55 6.90 3.08
N CYS A 12 29.27 5.71 2.55
CA CYS A 12 28.05 5.40 1.83
C CYS A 12 27.33 4.31 2.63
N LEU A 13 26.38 4.70 3.47
CA LEU A 13 25.34 3.80 3.97
C LEU A 13 24.03 4.25 3.35
N PRO A 14 23.55 3.60 2.28
CA PRO A 14 22.18 3.78 1.80
C PRO A 14 21.27 2.67 2.35
N ILE A 15 20.08 3.09 2.77
CA ILE A 15 18.76 2.42 2.74
C ILE A 15 18.82 0.88 2.88
N ARG A 16 18.41 0.37 4.05
CA ARG A 16 18.12 -1.07 4.21
C ARG A 16 16.99 -1.44 3.24
N ALA A 17 17.35 -2.15 2.17
CA ALA A 17 16.43 -2.72 1.21
C ALA A 17 15.91 -4.07 1.73
N SER A 18 14.60 -4.14 2.02
CA SER A 18 13.86 -5.41 2.02
C SER A 18 12.67 -5.42 1.06
N ASP A 19 12.46 -4.37 0.26
CA ASP A 19 11.48 -4.35 -0.83
C ASP A 19 12.08 -3.63 -2.02
N ALA A 20 12.21 -4.30 -3.17
CA ALA A 20 12.61 -3.61 -4.38
C ALA A 20 11.50 -2.61 -4.76
N PRO A 21 11.83 -1.41 -5.24
CA PRO A 21 10.81 -0.44 -5.63
C PRO A 21 10.08 -0.90 -6.89
N SER A 22 8.74 -0.96 -6.82
CA SER A 22 7.93 -0.99 -8.05
C SER A 22 7.96 0.43 -8.63
N GLY A 23 8.55 0.57 -9.82
CA GLY A 23 8.54 1.84 -10.54
C GLY A 23 7.22 1.97 -11.30
N THR A 24 6.57 3.15 -11.26
CA THR A 24 5.59 3.48 -12.30
C THR A 24 6.37 4.15 -13.45
N PRO A 25 6.49 3.51 -14.64
CA PRO A 25 7.36 4.03 -15.71
C PRO A 25 6.97 5.43 -16.18
N GLN A 26 5.68 5.78 -16.03
CA GLN A 26 5.10 7.06 -16.47
C GLN A 26 5.60 8.26 -15.65
N PHE A 27 5.76 8.11 -14.32
CA PHE A 27 6.04 9.25 -13.43
C PHE A 27 7.44 9.24 -12.81
N GLN A 28 8.31 8.29 -13.20
CA GLN A 28 9.70 8.19 -12.74
C GLN A 28 9.79 8.27 -11.21
N GLU A 29 9.07 7.35 -10.56
CA GLU A 29 8.91 7.29 -9.11
C GLU A 29 9.04 5.85 -8.63
N ARG A 30 9.21 5.69 -7.32
CA ARG A 30 9.28 4.41 -6.62
C ARG A 30 8.11 4.34 -5.65
N VAL A 31 7.44 3.18 -5.64
CA VAL A 31 6.45 2.85 -4.64
C VAL A 31 6.97 1.67 -3.81
N TYR A 32 6.88 1.82 -2.50
CA TYR A 32 7.15 0.74 -1.56
C TYR A 32 6.22 0.87 -0.35
N GLU A 33 6.04 -0.24 0.34
CA GLU A 33 5.06 -0.38 1.41
C GLU A 33 5.75 -0.86 2.68
N GLU A 34 5.27 -0.37 3.82
CA GLU A 34 5.64 -0.82 5.14
C GLU A 34 4.36 -1.09 5.93
N LYS A 35 4.38 -2.09 6.80
CA LYS A 35 3.27 -2.33 7.72
C LYS A 35 3.77 -2.68 9.11
N THR A 36 3.22 -2.02 10.12
CA THR A 36 3.59 -2.22 11.52
C THR A 36 2.83 -3.40 12.11
N SER A 37 3.41 -4.09 13.09
CA SER A 37 2.76 -5.22 13.80
C SER A 37 1.46 -4.84 14.50
N VAL A 38 1.24 -3.55 14.73
CA VAL A 38 0.06 -2.95 15.37
C VAL A 38 -0.98 -2.44 14.37
N GLY A 39 -0.82 -2.80 13.09
CA GLY A 39 -1.86 -2.60 12.08
C GLY A 39 -1.87 -1.22 11.42
N ILE A 40 -0.76 -0.47 11.42
CA ILE A 40 -0.61 0.73 10.58
C ILE A 40 0.07 0.31 9.27
N ARG A 41 -0.52 0.66 8.13
CA ARG A 41 0.06 0.50 6.80
C ARG A 41 0.53 1.85 6.28
N ILE A 42 1.72 1.88 5.68
CA ILE A 42 2.32 3.07 5.06
C ILE A 42 2.71 2.72 3.64
N VAL A 43 2.22 3.47 2.66
CA VAL A 43 2.72 3.39 1.29
C VAL A 43 3.45 4.68 0.97
N TYR A 44 4.71 4.51 0.59
CA TYR A 44 5.57 5.59 0.20
C TYR A 44 5.54 5.75 -1.31
N ASN A 45 5.36 6.98 -1.76
CA ASN A 45 5.56 7.37 -3.15
C ASN A 45 6.71 8.38 -3.17
N ALA A 46 7.85 8.01 -3.75
CA ALA A 46 9.07 8.81 -3.76
C ALA A 46 9.58 9.03 -5.20
N PRO A 47 10.30 10.13 -5.49
CA PRO A 47 10.99 10.29 -6.77
C PRO A 47 11.94 9.12 -7.06
N LEU A 48 12.15 8.77 -8.33
CA LEU A 48 13.04 7.67 -8.72
C LEU A 48 14.47 7.88 -8.20
N ARG A 49 14.88 9.14 -8.08
CA ARG A 49 16.18 9.55 -7.54
C ARG A 49 15.96 10.47 -6.35
N ILE A 50 16.49 10.05 -5.20
CA ILE A 50 16.63 10.86 -3.99
C ILE A 50 18.07 11.34 -3.91
N TYR A 51 18.26 12.63 -3.66
CA TYR A 51 19.57 13.29 -3.57
C TYR A 51 19.93 13.49 -2.09
N PRO A 52 20.90 12.75 -1.53
CA PRO A 52 21.23 12.83 -0.10
C PRO A 52 21.70 14.21 0.37
N ASP A 53 22.23 15.02 -0.55
CA ASP A 53 22.74 16.37 -0.35
C ASP A 53 21.65 17.45 -0.44
N ARG A 54 20.39 17.07 -0.64
CA ARG A 54 19.26 18.00 -0.68
C ARG A 54 18.39 17.86 0.57
N PRO A 55 17.69 18.93 0.99
CA PRO A 55 16.67 18.80 2.00
C PRO A 55 15.58 17.83 1.54
N THR A 56 15.06 17.04 2.48
CA THR A 56 14.00 16.07 2.22
C THR A 56 12.75 16.46 3.00
N LEU A 57 11.62 16.53 2.32
CA LEU A 57 10.31 16.78 2.91
C LEU A 57 9.46 15.52 2.80
N VAL A 58 9.04 14.96 3.93
CA VAL A 58 8.09 13.84 3.98
C VAL A 58 6.69 14.37 4.29
N VAL A 59 5.76 14.21 3.35
CA VAL A 59 4.35 14.51 3.52
C VAL A 59 3.66 13.26 4.04
N PHE A 60 3.44 13.19 5.35
CA PHE A 60 2.59 12.15 5.95
C PHE A 60 1.14 12.50 5.70
N TYR A 61 0.38 11.60 5.07
CA TYR A 61 -1.04 11.79 4.79
C TYR A 61 -1.85 10.63 5.37
N ALA A 62 -2.63 10.87 6.43
CA ALA A 62 -3.53 9.86 6.98
C ALA A 62 -4.84 9.77 6.17
N THR A 63 -5.20 8.54 5.79
CA THR A 63 -6.40 8.23 5.00
C THR A 63 -7.69 8.59 5.76
N PRO A 64 -8.77 8.95 5.04
CA PRO A 64 -10.08 9.11 5.65
C PRO A 64 -10.69 7.79 6.07
N ASN A 65 -11.69 7.86 6.97
CA ASN A 65 -12.40 6.67 7.41
C ASN A 65 -13.11 6.00 6.23
N GLY A 66 -12.99 4.68 6.12
CA GLY A 66 -13.63 3.87 5.08
C GLY A 66 -12.84 3.78 3.78
N ASN A 67 -11.74 4.51 3.61
CA ASN A 67 -10.92 4.45 2.40
C ASN A 67 -9.61 3.70 2.65
N THR A 68 -9.23 2.92 1.67
CA THR A 68 -7.88 2.36 1.55
C THR A 68 -6.88 3.44 1.14
N ILE A 69 -5.58 3.16 1.32
CA ILE A 69 -4.49 3.93 0.73
C ILE A 69 -4.68 4.05 -0.78
N GLU A 70 -5.01 2.98 -1.49
CA GLU A 70 -5.12 3.00 -2.94
C GLU A 70 -6.26 3.91 -3.42
N GLN A 71 -7.43 3.85 -2.77
CA GLN A 71 -8.53 4.78 -3.02
C GLN A 71 -8.10 6.23 -2.73
N THR A 72 -7.28 6.44 -1.70
CA THR A 72 -6.76 7.77 -1.33
C THR A 72 -5.68 8.28 -2.30
N MET A 73 -4.79 7.41 -2.76
CA MET A 73 -3.78 7.71 -3.77
C MET A 73 -4.43 8.22 -5.06
N GLY A 74 -5.56 7.59 -5.41
CA GLY A 74 -6.47 7.99 -6.47
C GLY A 74 -5.98 7.66 -7.87
N TYR A 75 -6.90 7.27 -8.75
CA TYR A 75 -6.65 6.85 -10.12
C TYR A 75 -7.62 7.52 -11.10
N GLU A 76 -7.32 7.42 -12.40
CA GLU A 76 -8.27 7.81 -13.44
C GLU A 76 -9.54 6.95 -13.34
N VAL A 77 -10.70 7.59 -13.47
CA VAL A 77 -11.98 6.89 -13.50
C VAL A 77 -12.06 6.07 -14.78
N SER A 78 -12.43 4.80 -14.62
CA SER A 78 -12.87 3.94 -15.71
C SER A 78 -14.20 3.30 -15.33
N ALA A 79 -14.97 2.85 -16.33
CA ALA A 79 -16.27 2.25 -16.08
C ALA A 79 -16.16 1.11 -15.05
N GLY A 80 -16.93 1.21 -13.97
CA GLY A 80 -17.02 0.21 -12.91
C GLY A 80 -15.86 0.17 -11.91
N LEU A 81 -14.93 1.13 -11.97
CA LEU A 81 -14.02 1.40 -10.86
C LEU A 81 -14.79 2.06 -9.70
N ASP A 82 -14.47 1.72 -8.46
CA ASP A 82 -15.03 2.37 -7.27
C ASP A 82 -14.81 3.90 -7.35
N TRP A 83 -15.88 4.66 -7.14
CA TRP A 83 -15.86 6.13 -7.15
C TRP A 83 -14.90 6.73 -6.12
N HIS A 84 -14.56 6.00 -5.04
CA HIS A 84 -13.60 6.47 -4.04
C HIS A 84 -12.21 6.75 -4.63
N TYR A 85 -11.84 6.10 -5.74
CA TYR A 85 -10.59 6.37 -6.46
C TYR A 85 -10.55 7.76 -7.12
N ASP A 86 -11.70 8.42 -7.30
CA ASP A 86 -11.81 9.75 -7.91
C ASP A 86 -12.05 10.88 -6.89
N ILE A 87 -11.71 10.64 -5.63
CA ILE A 87 -11.85 11.64 -4.58
C ILE A 87 -10.55 12.44 -4.39
N GLN A 88 -9.55 11.81 -3.79
CA GLN A 88 -8.48 12.55 -3.12
C GLN A 88 -7.30 12.87 -4.05
N HIS A 89 -6.93 11.91 -4.89
CA HIS A 89 -5.73 11.93 -5.75
C HIS A 89 -4.48 12.46 -5.05
N VAL A 90 -4.21 12.03 -3.81
CA VAL A 90 -3.12 12.65 -3.02
C VAL A 90 -1.77 12.51 -3.71
N VAL A 91 -1.57 11.44 -4.47
CA VAL A 91 -0.34 11.23 -5.25
C VAL A 91 -0.25 12.26 -6.38
N ALA A 92 -1.33 12.48 -7.13
CA ALA A 92 -1.34 13.48 -8.21
C ALA A 92 -1.10 14.89 -7.66
N GLN A 93 -1.70 15.23 -6.51
CA GLN A 93 -1.47 16.51 -5.83
C GLN A 93 0.00 16.68 -5.40
N VAL A 94 0.63 15.64 -4.82
CA VAL A 94 2.05 15.69 -4.43
C VAL A 94 2.98 15.67 -5.64
N ARG A 95 2.63 14.97 -6.72
CA ARG A 95 3.36 15.05 -8.01
C ARG A 95 3.33 16.48 -8.55
N ARG A 96 2.17 17.13 -8.54
CA ARG A 96 2.07 18.53 -8.93
C ARG A 96 2.92 19.44 -8.03
N PHE A 97 2.95 19.17 -6.72
CA PHE A 97 3.80 19.91 -5.79
C PHE A 97 5.30 19.73 -6.06
N ARG A 98 5.76 18.52 -6.38
CA ARG A 98 7.16 18.23 -6.78
C ARG A 98 7.63 19.03 -7.98
N GLU A 99 6.74 19.33 -8.92
CA GLU A 99 7.10 20.14 -10.07
C GLU A 99 7.35 21.60 -9.72
N LEU A 100 6.64 22.11 -8.72
CA LEU A 100 6.82 23.47 -8.21
C LEU A 100 8.10 23.56 -7.40
N ASP A 101 8.33 22.60 -6.49
CA ASP A 101 9.47 22.56 -5.60
C ASP A 101 10.50 21.51 -6.01
N LYS A 102 11.41 21.95 -6.87
CA LYS A 102 12.53 21.11 -7.37
C LYS A 102 13.74 21.11 -6.45
N LYS A 103 13.72 21.90 -5.37
CA LYS A 103 14.87 22.07 -4.47
C LYS A 103 14.95 20.94 -3.45
N ARG A 104 13.81 20.36 -3.07
CA ARG A 104 13.71 19.30 -2.06
C ARG A 104 13.42 17.93 -2.65
N ASN A 105 13.83 16.87 -1.96
CA ASN A 105 13.25 15.55 -2.20
C ASN A 105 11.87 15.52 -1.52
N ILE A 106 10.78 15.55 -2.28
CA ILE A 106 9.42 15.50 -1.71
C ILE A 106 8.89 14.08 -1.79
N ILE A 107 8.54 13.51 -0.64
CA ILE A 107 8.12 12.11 -0.51
C ILE A 107 6.74 12.10 0.12
N LEU A 108 5.81 11.33 -0.43
CA LEU A 108 4.50 11.10 0.17
C LEU A 108 4.56 9.80 0.96
N ALA A 109 4.14 9.82 2.21
CA ALA A 109 3.90 8.65 3.05
C ALA A 109 2.41 8.60 3.39
N CYS A 110 1.63 7.81 2.64
CA CYS A 110 0.19 7.68 2.88
C CYS A 110 -0.05 6.59 3.93
N MET A 111 -0.74 6.94 5.02
CA MET A 111 -0.90 6.10 6.21
C MET A 111 -2.35 5.68 6.42
N GLU A 112 -2.57 4.38 6.58
CA GLU A 112 -3.87 3.76 6.83
C GLU A 112 -3.84 2.97 8.13
N ALA A 113 -4.86 3.18 8.96
CA ALA A 113 -5.08 2.36 10.14
C ALA A 113 -5.88 1.09 9.78
N GLU A 114 -5.59 0.01 10.50
CA GLU A 114 -6.34 -1.23 10.43
C GLU A 114 -7.85 -1.00 10.53
N ASN A 115 -8.63 -1.75 9.75
CA ASN A 115 -10.09 -1.60 9.65
C ASN A 115 -10.55 -0.25 9.08
N LEU A 116 -9.65 0.52 8.44
CA LEU A 116 -9.94 1.77 7.74
C LEU A 116 -10.57 2.84 8.65
N ASN A 117 -10.20 2.87 9.93
CA ASN A 117 -10.80 3.79 10.89
C ASN A 117 -9.81 4.22 11.98
N TRP A 118 -9.16 5.36 11.79
CA TRP A 118 -8.19 5.92 12.73
C TRP A 118 -8.76 6.13 14.14
N PRO A 119 -9.93 6.78 14.34
CA PRO A 119 -10.49 6.96 15.67
C PRO A 119 -10.77 5.65 16.41
N ARG A 120 -11.22 4.61 15.70
CA ARG A 120 -11.46 3.28 16.27
C ARG A 120 -10.15 2.58 16.60
N TRP A 121 -9.17 2.65 15.71
CA TRP A 121 -7.84 2.09 15.92
C TRP A 121 -7.16 2.71 17.16
N CYS A 122 -7.20 4.05 17.30
CA CYS A 122 -6.64 4.73 18.47
C CYS A 122 -7.28 4.27 19.79
N LYS A 123 -8.58 3.91 19.77
CA LYS A 123 -9.29 3.39 20.95
C LYS A 123 -9.02 1.91 21.24
N SER A 124 -8.61 1.14 20.24
CA SER A 124 -8.35 -0.30 20.41
C SER A 124 -6.91 -0.62 20.83
N GLN A 125 -5.99 0.33 20.67
CA GLN A 125 -4.58 0.16 21.00
C GLN A 125 -4.25 0.90 22.31
N GLU A 126 -3.59 0.20 23.24
CA GLU A 126 -2.93 0.85 24.38
C GLU A 126 -1.74 1.67 23.86
N SER A 127 -1.51 2.86 24.43
CA SER A 127 -0.43 3.77 24.01
C SER A 127 -0.46 4.12 22.51
N SER A 128 -1.66 4.26 21.95
CA SER A 128 -1.86 4.55 20.52
C SER A 128 -1.18 5.84 20.07
N ASP A 129 -1.13 6.84 20.94
CA ASP A 129 -0.49 8.13 20.70
C ASP A 129 1.04 7.95 20.54
N GLU A 130 1.70 7.22 21.44
CA GLU A 130 3.13 6.91 21.36
C GLU A 130 3.46 6.07 20.13
N ILE A 131 2.64 5.08 19.82
CA ILE A 131 2.79 4.24 18.62
C ILE A 131 2.75 5.11 17.35
N ILE A 132 1.83 6.08 17.26
CA ILE A 132 1.75 6.99 16.12
C ILE A 132 3.03 7.81 15.99
N ARG A 133 3.50 8.41 17.10
CA ARG A 133 4.75 9.18 17.12
C ARG A 133 5.93 8.35 16.64
N ASP A 134 6.13 7.19 17.24
CA ASP A 134 7.27 6.33 16.96
C ASP A 134 7.23 5.83 15.51
N THR A 135 6.04 5.56 14.98
CA THR A 135 5.85 5.17 13.57
C THR A 135 6.25 6.31 12.62
N ILE A 136 5.82 7.55 12.89
CA ILE A 136 6.16 8.71 12.06
C ILE A 136 7.65 9.02 12.13
N GLU A 137 8.24 8.97 13.32
CA GLU A 137 9.68 9.20 13.51
C GLU A 137 10.50 8.09 12.84
N HIS A 138 10.07 6.83 12.95
CA HIS A 138 10.71 5.72 12.25
C HIS A 138 10.69 5.91 10.73
N ALA A 139 9.53 6.26 10.17
CA ALA A 139 9.34 6.50 8.75
C ALA A 139 10.16 7.69 8.25
N LEU A 140 10.23 8.77 9.03
CA LEU A 140 11.02 9.97 8.71
C LEU A 140 12.52 9.62 8.60
N ASN A 141 13.02 8.80 9.51
CA ASN A 141 14.42 8.38 9.59
C ASN A 141 14.85 7.42 8.47
N GLN A 142 13.94 6.95 7.61
CA GLN A 142 14.29 6.09 6.46
C GLN A 142 14.95 6.86 5.31
N PHE A 143 14.79 8.18 5.28
CA PHE A 143 15.18 8.98 4.13
C PHE A 143 16.46 9.78 4.36
N PRO A 144 17.37 9.84 3.37
CA PRO A 144 18.51 10.74 3.44
C PRO A 144 18.06 12.18 3.18
N GLY A 145 18.81 13.14 3.69
CA GLY A 145 18.63 14.56 3.42
C GLY A 145 19.21 15.42 4.55
N ASP A 146 19.49 16.68 4.24
CA ASP A 146 19.97 17.66 5.23
C ASP A 146 19.29 19.02 4.98
N PRO A 147 18.29 19.43 5.78
CA PRO A 147 17.60 18.63 6.81
C PRO A 147 16.56 17.65 6.23
N VAL A 148 16.08 16.74 7.07
CA VAL A 148 14.85 15.97 6.83
C VAL A 148 13.72 16.54 7.67
N THR A 149 12.62 16.93 7.05
CA THR A 149 11.47 17.59 7.69
C THR A 149 10.15 16.95 7.26
N ALA A 150 9.06 17.31 7.94
CA ALA A 150 7.76 16.69 7.71
C ALA A 150 6.59 17.69 7.61
N ILE A 151 5.59 17.28 6.84
CA ILE A 151 4.23 17.80 6.88
C ILE A 151 3.31 16.69 7.40
N LEU A 152 2.49 16.98 8.40
CA LEU A 152 1.43 16.09 8.87
C LEU A 152 0.10 16.55 8.28
N ALA A 153 -0.46 15.76 7.37
CA ALA A 153 -1.73 16.02 6.71
C ALA A 153 -2.72 14.88 6.94
N ALA A 154 -3.99 15.21 7.00
CA ALA A 154 -5.05 14.22 7.12
C ALA A 154 -6.38 14.72 6.57
N HIS A 155 -7.19 13.78 6.10
CA HIS A 155 -8.60 14.01 5.79
C HIS A 155 -9.52 13.20 6.70
N SER A 156 -10.65 13.80 7.11
CA SER A 156 -11.70 13.12 7.87
C SER A 156 -11.15 12.39 9.12
N GLY A 157 -11.52 11.12 9.27
CA GLY A 157 -10.94 10.07 10.12
C GLY A 157 -9.48 10.27 10.52
N GLY A 158 -8.63 10.49 9.52
CA GLY A 158 -7.19 10.56 9.66
C GLY A 158 -6.70 11.65 10.61
N GLY A 159 -7.53 12.65 10.94
CA GLY A 159 -7.17 13.66 11.94
C GLY A 159 -6.81 13.07 13.31
N SER A 160 -7.36 11.90 13.65
CA SER A 160 -6.97 11.16 14.87
C SER A 160 -5.49 10.74 14.88
N MET A 161 -4.89 10.47 13.72
CA MET A 161 -3.44 10.24 13.61
C MET A 161 -2.67 11.50 14.03
N ILE A 162 -3.02 12.67 13.48
CA ILE A 162 -2.34 13.93 13.81
C ILE A 162 -2.50 14.28 15.29
N PHE A 163 -3.71 14.14 15.85
CA PHE A 163 -3.91 14.42 17.27
C PHE A 163 -3.20 13.42 18.17
N GLY A 164 -3.12 12.14 17.80
CA GLY A 164 -2.33 11.17 18.56
C GLY A 164 -0.84 11.53 18.58
N PHE A 165 -0.29 11.98 17.45
CA PHE A 165 1.05 12.55 17.39
C PHE A 165 1.20 13.76 18.33
N ILE A 166 0.29 14.73 18.27
CA ILE A 166 0.32 15.92 19.14
C ILE A 166 0.23 15.52 20.62
N ASN A 167 -0.57 14.51 20.96
CA ASN A 167 -0.73 14.03 22.33
C ASN A 167 0.56 13.45 22.91
N ALA A 168 1.23 12.58 22.14
CA ALA A 168 2.48 11.94 22.53
C ALA A 168 3.66 12.92 22.66
N CYS A 169 3.57 14.10 22.04
CA CYS A 169 4.60 15.13 22.13
C CYS A 169 4.38 16.03 23.36
N HIS A 170 5.39 16.18 24.21
CA HIS A 170 5.40 17.26 25.21
C HIS A 170 5.44 18.65 24.55
N GLN A 171 6.30 18.79 23.53
CA GLN A 171 6.38 19.93 22.61
C GLN A 171 6.48 19.39 21.19
N LEU A 172 5.85 20.07 20.23
CA LEU A 172 5.93 19.64 18.83
C LEU A 172 7.36 19.85 18.30
N PRO A 173 7.95 18.85 17.63
CA PRO A 173 9.33 18.95 17.15
C PRO A 173 9.53 20.03 16.08
N GLY A 174 10.73 20.62 16.04
CA GLY A 174 11.10 21.65 15.06
C GLY A 174 11.12 21.16 13.61
N TRP A 175 11.28 19.86 13.38
CA TRP A 175 11.24 19.25 12.04
C TRP A 175 9.83 19.16 11.45
N VAL A 176 8.78 19.40 12.24
CA VAL A 176 7.40 19.51 11.74
C VAL A 176 7.22 20.93 11.17
N GLU A 177 7.28 21.05 9.84
CA GLU A 177 7.07 22.32 9.12
C GLU A 177 5.59 22.71 9.10
N ARG A 178 4.69 21.73 8.95
CA ARG A 178 3.28 22.03 8.71
C ARG A 178 2.35 20.97 9.26
N ILE A 179 1.23 21.42 9.80
CA ILE A 179 0.09 20.57 10.19
C ILE A 179 -1.12 21.00 9.36
N VAL A 180 -1.72 20.04 8.66
CA VAL A 180 -2.82 20.24 7.72
C VAL A 180 -4.02 19.38 8.12
N PHE A 181 -5.12 20.03 8.48
CA PHE A 181 -6.41 19.38 8.67
C PHE A 181 -7.31 19.68 7.47
N LEU A 182 -7.60 18.66 6.66
CA LEU A 182 -8.59 18.72 5.60
C LEU A 182 -9.88 18.12 6.13
N ASP A 183 -10.76 18.96 6.65
CA ASP A 183 -12.01 18.53 7.27
C ASP A 183 -11.80 17.40 8.30
N ALA A 184 -10.73 17.53 9.10
CA ALA A 184 -10.18 16.46 9.93
C ALA A 184 -9.93 16.88 11.39
N ASN A 185 -10.27 18.11 11.77
CA ASN A 185 -9.89 18.65 13.08
C ASN A 185 -10.90 18.35 14.21
N TYR A 186 -11.90 17.49 14.00
CA TYR A 186 -13.03 17.35 14.91
C TYR A 186 -12.66 16.82 16.31
N ALA A 187 -11.54 16.13 16.46
CA ALA A 187 -11.01 15.66 17.75
C ALA A 187 -10.29 16.76 18.56
N TYR A 188 -10.20 17.99 18.05
CA TYR A 188 -9.57 19.09 18.78
C TYR A 188 -10.21 19.37 20.15
N SER A 189 -9.38 19.38 21.19
CA SER A 189 -9.66 19.88 22.54
C SER A 189 -8.67 20.99 22.91
N ASP A 190 -9.17 22.13 23.40
CA ASP A 190 -8.33 23.25 23.81
C ASP A 190 -7.39 22.87 24.96
N GLN A 191 -7.91 22.11 25.93
CA GLN A 191 -7.19 21.66 27.11
C GLN A 191 -5.99 20.76 26.77
N GLN A 192 -6.07 19.97 25.69
CA GLN A 192 -5.04 19.00 25.32
C GLN A 192 -4.08 19.55 24.27
N HIS A 193 -4.57 20.32 23.30
CA HIS A 193 -3.80 20.68 22.10
C HIS A 193 -3.48 22.18 22.01
N GLY A 194 -4.26 23.05 22.65
CA GLY A 194 -4.21 24.49 22.43
C GLY A 194 -2.85 25.11 22.77
N ASP A 195 -2.30 24.80 23.93
CA ASP A 195 -0.98 25.29 24.35
C ASP A 195 0.16 24.74 23.48
N LYS A 196 0.07 23.46 23.09
CA LYS A 196 1.08 22.81 22.23
C LYS A 196 1.15 23.47 20.85
N LEU A 197 -0.01 23.73 20.23
CA LEU A 197 -0.08 24.35 18.90
C LEU A 197 0.36 25.81 18.93
N VAL A 198 -0.05 26.59 19.94
CA VAL A 198 0.39 27.98 20.11
C VAL A 198 1.91 28.04 20.33
N SER A 199 2.43 27.21 21.24
CA SER A 199 3.88 27.14 21.50
C SER A 199 4.68 26.76 20.25
N TRP A 200 4.20 25.79 19.47
CA TRP A 200 4.83 25.38 18.22
C TRP A 200 4.88 26.52 17.19
N LEU A 201 3.76 27.22 16.97
CA LEU A 201 3.69 28.35 16.03
C LEU A 201 4.55 29.54 16.48
N SER A 202 4.66 29.79 17.79
CA SER A 202 5.49 30.87 18.33
C SER A 202 6.98 30.59 18.23
N ASN A 203 7.39 29.33 18.44
CA ASN A 203 8.79 28.97 18.64
C ASN A 203 9.45 28.35 17.40
N ASN A 204 8.69 28.07 16.34
CA ASN A 204 9.21 27.51 15.10
C ASN A 204 8.87 28.43 13.91
N PRO A 205 9.85 29.14 13.32
CA PRO A 205 9.60 30.07 12.21
C PRO A 205 9.13 29.40 10.92
N GLN A 206 9.35 28.08 10.80
CA GLN A 206 8.86 27.27 9.67
C GLN A 206 7.46 26.72 9.91
N ALA A 207 6.97 26.70 11.16
CA ALA A 207 5.67 26.12 11.50
C ALA A 207 4.53 26.84 10.81
N CYS A 208 3.64 26.07 10.19
CA CYS A 208 2.41 26.56 9.60
C CYS A 208 1.23 25.62 9.92
N LEU A 209 0.14 26.18 10.44
CA LEU A 209 -1.11 25.45 10.65
C LEU A 209 -2.09 25.78 9.54
N VAL A 210 -2.61 24.77 8.86
CA VAL A 210 -3.66 24.94 7.85
C VAL A 210 -4.88 24.09 8.22
N VAL A 211 -6.04 24.73 8.30
CA VAL A 211 -7.32 24.06 8.51
C VAL A 211 -8.23 24.41 7.36
N LEU A 212 -8.64 23.41 6.58
CA LEU A 212 -9.66 23.55 5.54
C LEU A 212 -10.92 22.86 6.05
N ALA A 213 -12.04 23.56 6.09
CA ALA A 213 -13.31 23.01 6.57
C ALA A 213 -14.49 23.63 5.81
N TYR A 214 -15.68 23.11 6.04
CA TYR A 214 -16.92 23.72 5.57
C TYR A 214 -17.97 23.75 6.68
N ASP A 215 -19.00 24.57 6.52
CA ASP A 215 -20.16 24.55 7.41
C ASP A 215 -20.97 23.28 7.19
N ASP A 216 -20.69 22.29 8.03
CA ASP A 216 -21.30 20.96 8.05
C ASP A 216 -22.55 20.90 8.95
N ARG A 217 -22.86 21.98 9.70
CA ARG A 217 -23.83 21.95 10.81
C ARG A 217 -25.26 21.61 10.41
N ARG A 218 -25.61 21.84 9.14
CA ARG A 218 -26.95 21.67 8.57
C ARG A 218 -27.00 20.66 7.44
N VAL A 219 -25.89 19.96 7.18
CA VAL A 219 -25.81 18.96 6.12
C VAL A 219 -26.62 17.73 6.52
N THR A 220 -27.43 17.24 5.59
CA THR A 220 -28.24 16.03 5.76
C THR A 220 -27.89 14.98 4.71
N LEU A 221 -27.97 13.72 5.12
CA LEU A 221 -27.92 12.54 4.25
C LEU A 221 -29.16 11.70 4.57
N ASP A 222 -29.97 11.38 3.56
CA ASP A 222 -31.24 10.66 3.72
C ASP A 222 -32.17 11.26 4.79
N GLY A 223 -32.24 12.61 4.83
CA GLY A 223 -33.06 13.36 5.77
C GLY A 223 -32.53 13.42 7.22
N LYS A 224 -31.38 12.80 7.51
CA LYS A 224 -30.73 12.83 8.83
C LYS A 224 -29.53 13.76 8.82
N THR A 225 -29.35 14.53 9.90
CA THR A 225 -28.15 15.37 10.08
C THR A 225 -26.89 14.49 10.12
N VAL A 226 -25.90 14.82 9.30
CA VAL A 226 -24.63 14.07 9.23
C VAL A 226 -23.81 14.28 10.50
N VAL A 227 -23.91 15.46 11.13
CA VAL A 227 -23.19 15.81 12.36
C VAL A 227 -24.14 16.08 13.52
N GLY A 228 -23.73 15.63 14.71
CA GLY A 228 -24.46 15.91 15.95
C GLY A 228 -24.41 17.38 16.37
N ARG A 229 -25.20 17.74 17.40
CA ARG A 229 -25.35 19.13 17.88
C ARG A 229 -24.04 19.79 18.33
N THR A 230 -23.09 19.01 18.83
CA THR A 230 -21.77 19.46 19.31
C THR A 230 -20.62 18.97 18.42
N GLY A 231 -20.91 18.11 17.44
CA GLY A 231 -19.94 17.52 16.52
C GLY A 231 -19.73 18.36 15.27
N GLY A 232 -18.86 17.85 14.40
CA GLY A 232 -18.52 18.47 13.13
C GLY A 232 -17.23 19.29 13.15
N THR A 233 -16.62 19.40 11.98
CA THR A 233 -15.36 20.12 11.74
C THR A 233 -15.55 21.62 11.79
N TYR A 234 -16.73 22.13 11.41
CA TYR A 234 -17.03 23.56 11.54
C TYR A 234 -16.92 24.01 12.99
N ARG A 235 -17.53 23.26 13.92
CA ARG A 235 -17.50 23.60 15.35
C ARG A 235 -16.10 23.44 15.95
N ALA A 236 -15.38 22.39 15.57
CA ALA A 236 -14.00 22.21 16.01
C ALA A 236 -13.08 23.32 15.52
N THR A 237 -13.27 23.75 14.27
CA THR A 237 -12.59 24.91 13.68
C THR A 237 -12.82 26.17 14.49
N HIS A 238 -14.06 26.43 14.91
CA HIS A 238 -14.37 27.58 15.76
C HIS A 238 -13.78 27.45 17.17
N ARG A 239 -13.68 26.24 17.74
CA ARG A 239 -12.94 26.03 19.01
C ARG A 239 -11.46 26.38 18.86
N MET A 240 -10.83 26.03 17.74
CA MET A 240 -9.46 26.41 17.46
C MET A 240 -9.33 27.92 17.28
N LEU A 241 -10.19 28.55 16.48
CA LEU A 241 -10.20 30.01 16.30
C LEU A 241 -10.30 30.75 17.64
N ASN A 242 -11.25 30.34 18.49
CA ASN A 242 -11.43 30.92 19.82
C ASN A 242 -10.20 30.77 20.72
N ARG A 243 -9.39 29.71 20.54
CA ARG A 243 -8.14 29.55 21.27
C ARG A 243 -7.10 30.55 20.78
N PHE A 244 -6.85 30.61 19.48
CA PHE A 244 -5.84 31.50 18.93
C PHE A 244 -6.17 32.98 19.14
N GLU A 245 -7.46 33.35 19.15
CA GLU A 245 -7.91 34.72 19.44
C GLU A 245 -7.60 35.18 20.88
N LYS A 246 -7.41 34.25 21.83
CA LYS A 246 -6.94 34.59 23.19
C LYS A 246 -5.49 35.09 23.20
N CYS A 247 -4.72 34.80 22.15
CA CYS A 247 -3.26 34.99 22.11
C CYS A 247 -2.76 35.74 20.88
N SER A 248 -3.62 36.12 19.93
CA SER A 248 -3.27 36.93 18.74
C SER A 248 -4.51 37.59 18.15
N ILE A 249 -4.30 38.65 17.37
CA ILE A 249 -5.37 39.38 16.71
C ILE A 249 -5.85 38.62 15.46
N LEU A 250 -7.13 38.25 15.48
CA LEU A 250 -7.83 37.61 14.37
C LEU A 250 -8.10 38.60 13.23
N SER A 251 -7.80 38.19 12.00
CA SER A 251 -8.27 38.83 10.77
C SER A 251 -9.17 37.85 10.00
N ARG A 252 -10.27 38.36 9.44
CA ARG A 252 -11.18 37.60 8.58
C ARG A 252 -11.34 38.31 7.25
N LYS A 253 -11.22 37.57 6.15
CA LYS A 253 -11.55 38.06 4.81
C LYS A 253 -12.25 36.99 3.98
N ARG A 254 -13.13 37.41 3.08
CA ARG A 254 -13.68 36.53 2.04
C ARG A 254 -12.61 36.31 0.97
N SER A 255 -12.35 35.05 0.62
CA SER A 255 -11.38 34.65 -0.42
C SER A 255 -12.00 33.58 -1.32
N GLY A 256 -12.45 33.99 -2.50
CA GLY A 256 -13.27 33.14 -3.37
C GLY A 256 -14.52 32.65 -2.63
N ALA A 257 -14.76 31.34 -2.63
CA ALA A 257 -15.88 30.71 -1.93
C ALA A 257 -15.67 30.57 -0.41
N PHE A 258 -14.48 30.87 0.11
CA PHE A 258 -14.10 30.59 1.50
C PHE A 258 -14.04 31.86 2.34
N ASP A 259 -14.37 31.73 3.62
CA ASP A 259 -13.94 32.67 4.64
C ASP A 259 -12.56 32.26 5.13
N LEU A 260 -11.57 33.14 4.93
CA LEU A 260 -10.21 32.97 5.40
C LEU A 260 -10.04 33.73 6.72
N TYR A 261 -9.62 32.99 7.75
CA TYR A 261 -9.22 33.51 9.04
C TYR A 261 -7.71 33.34 9.20
N THR A 262 -7.04 34.42 9.60
CA THR A 262 -5.60 34.45 9.87
C THR A 262 -5.32 35.16 11.18
N PHE A 263 -4.17 34.88 11.78
CA PHE A 263 -3.72 35.53 13.01
C PHE A 263 -2.47 36.35 12.74
N ARG A 264 -2.34 37.51 13.38
CA ARG A 264 -1.20 38.42 13.14
C ARG A 264 0.15 37.79 13.50
N ASP A 265 0.17 37.04 14.58
CA ASP A 265 1.42 36.58 15.22
C ASP A 265 1.74 35.12 14.88
N TYR A 266 0.83 34.43 14.17
CA TYR A 266 0.95 33.01 13.86
C TYR A 266 0.70 32.75 12.37
N LYS A 267 1.51 31.87 11.78
CA LYS A 267 1.25 31.28 10.45
C LYS A 267 0.13 30.23 10.53
N ALA A 268 -1.06 30.66 10.92
CA ALA A 268 -2.24 29.82 11.08
C ALA A 268 -3.36 30.31 10.15
N TYR A 269 -3.77 29.43 9.23
CA TYR A 269 -4.70 29.72 8.15
C TYR A 269 -5.92 28.79 8.23
N PHE A 270 -7.09 29.36 8.50
CA PHE A 270 -8.35 28.63 8.53
C PHE A 270 -9.22 29.05 7.35
N TRP A 271 -9.45 28.13 6.43
CA TRP A 271 -10.24 28.31 5.23
C TRP A 271 -11.58 27.58 5.42
N VAL A 272 -12.66 28.33 5.61
CA VAL A 272 -13.99 27.78 5.93
C VAL A 272 -14.96 28.08 4.81
N HIS A 273 -15.46 27.06 4.12
CA HIS A 273 -16.53 27.22 3.14
C HIS A 273 -17.87 27.40 3.87
N PRO A 274 -18.63 28.50 3.67
CA PRO A 274 -19.85 28.79 4.42
C PRO A 274 -21.02 27.87 4.08
N ASN A 275 -20.92 27.11 2.97
CA ASN A 275 -21.88 26.09 2.53
C ASN A 275 -23.36 26.51 2.61
N PRO A 276 -23.77 27.63 1.96
CA PRO A 276 -25.13 28.17 2.08
C PRO A 276 -26.20 27.20 1.58
N GLU A 277 -25.83 26.29 0.68
CA GLU A 277 -26.71 25.26 0.09
C GLU A 277 -26.76 23.97 0.91
N ASN A 278 -26.05 23.88 2.03
CA ASN A 278 -25.97 22.69 2.90
C ASN A 278 -25.58 21.40 2.16
N LYS A 279 -24.69 21.51 1.16
CA LYS A 279 -24.18 20.39 0.37
C LYS A 279 -23.17 19.57 1.18
N ILE A 280 -23.01 18.29 0.82
CA ILE A 280 -21.90 17.46 1.31
C ILE A 280 -20.64 17.88 0.53
N LEU A 281 -19.77 18.68 1.16
CA LEU A 281 -18.50 19.13 0.56
C LEU A 281 -17.28 18.35 1.09
N HIS A 282 -17.51 17.36 1.95
CA HIS A 282 -16.47 16.63 2.67
C HIS A 282 -15.32 16.14 1.79
N THR A 283 -15.64 15.51 0.66
CA THR A 283 -14.68 15.01 -0.34
C THR A 283 -14.27 16.10 -1.33
N ALA A 284 -15.24 16.93 -1.75
CA ALA A 284 -15.05 18.02 -2.70
C ALA A 284 -13.97 19.02 -2.28
N LEU A 285 -13.86 19.31 -0.98
CA LEU A 285 -12.83 20.20 -0.44
C LEU A 285 -11.41 19.75 -0.78
N VAL A 286 -11.16 18.43 -0.84
CA VAL A 286 -9.81 17.90 -1.01
C VAL A 286 -9.49 17.62 -2.46
N GLY A 287 -10.39 16.93 -3.14
CA GLY A 287 -10.24 16.58 -4.54
C GLY A 287 -10.50 17.77 -5.44
N GLU A 288 -11.78 18.00 -5.69
CA GLU A 288 -12.34 18.92 -6.67
C GLU A 288 -11.88 20.37 -6.43
N MET A 289 -11.63 20.75 -5.18
CA MET A 289 -11.22 22.10 -4.80
C MET A 289 -9.71 22.27 -4.56
N ASN A 290 -8.88 21.26 -4.85
CA ASN A 290 -7.41 21.30 -4.67
C ASN A 290 -6.95 21.46 -3.22
N GLY A 291 -7.66 20.89 -2.25
CA GLY A 291 -7.45 21.18 -0.82
C GLY A 291 -6.07 20.80 -0.30
N LEU A 292 -5.53 19.64 -0.68
CA LEU A 292 -4.19 19.24 -0.24
C LEU A 292 -3.11 20.11 -0.92
N LEU A 293 -3.16 20.29 -2.24
CA LEU A 293 -2.20 21.10 -2.97
C LEU A 293 -2.19 22.56 -2.47
N HIS A 294 -3.36 23.12 -2.16
CA HIS A 294 -3.47 24.42 -1.50
C HIS A 294 -2.80 24.43 -0.13
N ALA A 295 -3.13 23.45 0.72
CA ALA A 295 -2.57 23.39 2.06
C ALA A 295 -1.05 23.17 2.07
N LEU A 296 -0.49 22.48 1.08
CA LEU A 296 0.96 22.29 0.92
C LEU A 296 1.69 23.57 0.50
N THR A 297 1.00 24.52 -0.12
CA THR A 297 1.63 25.67 -0.79
C THR A 297 1.25 27.03 -0.21
N VAL A 298 0.17 27.15 0.55
CA VAL A 298 -0.23 28.42 1.18
C VAL A 298 0.88 28.96 2.07
N ASP A 299 1.16 30.26 1.96
CA ASP A 299 2.26 30.94 2.67
C ASP A 299 3.67 30.41 2.30
N THR A 300 3.84 30.04 1.03
CA THR A 300 5.14 29.68 0.44
C THR A 300 5.34 30.40 -0.90
N GLU A 301 6.56 30.32 -1.48
CA GLU A 301 6.83 30.84 -2.84
C GLU A 301 6.01 30.13 -3.95
N PHE A 302 5.31 29.05 -3.62
CA PHE A 302 4.50 28.26 -4.55
C PHE A 302 3.01 28.59 -4.50
N ASP A 303 2.56 29.43 -3.56
CA ASP A 303 1.17 29.85 -3.45
C ASP A 303 0.68 30.49 -4.76
N GLY A 304 -0.47 30.06 -5.26
CA GLY A 304 -1.07 30.52 -6.52
C GLY A 304 -0.38 30.07 -7.82
N ARG A 305 0.77 29.38 -7.78
CA ARG A 305 1.51 28.97 -9.00
C ARG A 305 0.95 27.75 -9.73
N TRP A 306 0.06 27.02 -9.07
CA TRP A 306 -0.61 25.83 -9.62
C TRP A 306 -2.06 26.08 -10.01
N GLY A 307 -2.65 27.22 -9.62
CA GLY A 307 -4.07 27.48 -9.74
C GLY A 307 -4.60 28.17 -8.49
N ARG A 308 -5.82 27.80 -8.05
CA ARG A 308 -6.45 28.36 -6.84
C ARG A 308 -7.32 27.34 -6.13
N LEU A 309 -7.46 27.50 -4.81
CA LEU A 309 -8.44 26.77 -4.00
C LEU A 309 -9.86 27.00 -4.55
N GLY A 310 -10.62 25.92 -4.74
CA GLY A 310 -11.97 25.97 -5.32
C GLY A 310 -12.04 26.25 -6.82
N GLY A 311 -10.89 26.33 -7.52
CA GLY A 311 -10.83 26.29 -8.98
C GLY A 311 -10.89 24.86 -9.53
N PRO A 312 -10.82 24.67 -10.86
CA PRO A 312 -10.69 23.34 -11.47
C PRO A 312 -9.50 22.55 -10.90
N ARG A 313 -9.55 21.21 -10.97
CA ARG A 313 -8.45 20.33 -10.55
C ARG A 313 -7.15 20.75 -11.27
N ALA A 314 -6.15 21.15 -10.49
CA ALA A 314 -4.86 21.62 -10.97
C ALA A 314 -3.84 20.50 -11.22
N TYR A 315 -4.26 19.26 -10.97
CA TYR A 315 -3.41 18.08 -10.96
C TYR A 315 -3.93 16.94 -11.86
N THR A 316 -4.89 17.22 -12.76
CA THR A 316 -5.51 16.20 -13.63
C THR A 316 -4.47 15.45 -14.48
N GLU A 317 -3.45 16.13 -15.00
CA GLU A 317 -2.38 15.51 -15.83
C GLU A 317 -1.46 14.57 -15.04
N TRP A 318 -1.54 14.59 -13.71
CA TRP A 318 -0.73 13.76 -12.81
C TRP A 318 -1.52 12.59 -12.21
N ILE A 319 -2.78 12.42 -12.58
CA ILE A 319 -3.57 11.26 -12.21
C ILE A 319 -3.07 10.07 -13.05
N GLN A 320 -2.82 8.94 -12.41
CA GLN A 320 -2.38 7.73 -13.10
C GLN A 320 -3.57 6.84 -13.46
N PRO A 321 -3.47 6.01 -14.52
CA PRO A 321 -4.47 4.99 -14.79
C PRO A 321 -4.50 3.94 -13.65
N PRO A 322 -5.64 3.24 -13.45
CA PRO A 322 -5.73 2.20 -12.44
C PRO A 322 -4.67 1.11 -12.66
N PRO A 323 -3.80 0.82 -11.67
CA PRO A 323 -2.69 -0.11 -11.84
C PRO A 323 -3.13 -1.58 -11.99
N ILE A 324 -4.40 -1.88 -11.69
CA ILE A 324 -4.90 -3.26 -11.56
C ILE A 324 -4.85 -4.06 -12.87
N LEU A 325 -4.97 -3.42 -14.04
CA LEU A 325 -4.98 -4.15 -15.32
C LEU A 325 -3.59 -4.45 -15.89
N GLN A 326 -2.55 -3.79 -15.39
CA GLN A 326 -1.19 -3.92 -15.94
C GLN A 326 -0.29 -4.77 -15.04
N LEU A 327 0.43 -5.71 -15.66
CA LEU A 327 1.50 -6.44 -15.01
C LEU A 327 2.71 -5.50 -14.84
N SER A 328 3.34 -5.58 -13.68
CA SER A 328 4.60 -4.88 -13.40
C SER A 328 5.83 -5.78 -13.54
N ILE A 329 5.70 -6.91 -14.24
CA ILE A 329 6.82 -7.83 -14.51
C ILE A 329 7.79 -7.15 -15.50
N PRO A 330 9.07 -6.90 -15.11
CA PRO A 330 10.04 -6.32 -16.02
C PRO A 330 10.34 -7.25 -17.20
N LYS A 331 10.64 -6.67 -18.36
CA LYS A 331 11.17 -7.45 -19.48
C LYS A 331 12.57 -7.98 -19.14
N HIS A 332 12.94 -9.12 -19.72
CA HIS A 332 14.28 -9.66 -19.61
C HIS A 332 15.37 -8.61 -19.89
N GLY A 333 16.43 -8.62 -19.09
CA GLY A 333 17.68 -7.96 -19.43
C GLY A 333 18.31 -8.56 -20.69
N LYS A 334 19.30 -7.89 -21.30
CA LYS A 334 19.91 -8.31 -22.58
C LYS A 334 20.49 -9.74 -22.58
N HIS A 335 20.82 -10.29 -21.41
CA HIS A 335 21.36 -11.64 -21.23
C HIS A 335 20.81 -12.29 -19.94
N PRO A 336 19.60 -12.87 -19.94
CA PRO A 336 19.05 -13.52 -18.76
C PRO A 336 19.81 -14.80 -18.43
N HIS A 337 20.01 -15.07 -17.14
CA HIS A 337 20.69 -16.28 -16.68
C HIS A 337 19.72 -17.47 -16.78
N GLY A 338 20.19 -18.61 -17.26
CA GLY A 338 19.38 -19.82 -17.37
C GLY A 338 18.93 -20.36 -16.01
N GLY A 339 17.76 -20.99 -15.95
CA GLY A 339 17.23 -21.56 -14.72
C GLY A 339 18.17 -22.58 -14.10
N SER A 340 18.79 -23.43 -14.93
CA SER A 340 19.78 -24.42 -14.47
C SER A 340 21.00 -23.77 -13.82
N GLU A 341 21.45 -22.62 -14.32
CA GLU A 341 22.57 -21.87 -13.74
C GLU A 341 22.22 -21.34 -12.35
N ILE A 342 21.08 -20.68 -12.22
CA ILE A 342 20.63 -20.13 -10.94
C ILE A 342 20.39 -21.23 -9.92
N MET A 343 19.75 -22.33 -10.32
CA MET A 343 19.47 -23.44 -9.40
C MET A 343 20.75 -24.12 -8.90
N ARG A 344 21.80 -24.23 -9.73
CA ARG A 344 23.12 -24.69 -9.25
C ARG A 344 23.71 -23.71 -8.23
N ARG A 345 23.67 -22.42 -8.51
CA ARG A 345 24.22 -21.36 -7.64
C ARG A 345 23.62 -21.41 -6.24
N VAL A 346 22.30 -21.63 -6.13
CA VAL A 346 21.61 -21.62 -4.83
C VAL A 346 21.57 -22.97 -4.13
N SER A 347 22.12 -24.03 -4.72
CA SER A 347 21.92 -25.40 -4.25
C SER A 347 22.45 -25.70 -2.84
N SER A 348 23.49 -24.99 -2.40
CA SER A 348 24.15 -25.13 -1.11
C SER A 348 23.91 -23.95 -0.17
N MET A 349 23.06 -23.00 -0.57
CA MET A 349 22.77 -21.81 0.21
C MET A 349 21.75 -22.11 1.31
N SER A 350 21.79 -21.33 2.39
CA SER A 350 20.69 -21.30 3.36
C SER A 350 19.39 -20.83 2.71
N LEU A 351 18.25 -21.08 3.36
CA LEU A 351 16.94 -20.62 2.87
C LEU A 351 16.95 -19.11 2.56
N THR A 352 17.44 -18.30 3.50
CA THR A 352 17.49 -16.83 3.38
C THR A 352 18.37 -16.39 2.21
N GLU A 353 19.59 -16.94 2.09
CA GLU A 353 20.49 -16.58 0.99
C GLU A 353 19.91 -16.99 -0.38
N ARG A 354 19.32 -18.17 -0.45
CA ARG A 354 18.62 -18.65 -1.65
C ARG A 354 17.50 -17.69 -2.03
N GLU A 355 16.63 -17.33 -1.09
CA GLU A 355 15.50 -16.45 -1.35
C GLU A 355 15.93 -15.05 -1.77
N ASN A 356 16.99 -14.48 -1.18
CA ASN A 356 17.55 -13.20 -1.63
C ASN A 356 18.04 -13.25 -3.09
N VAL A 357 18.68 -14.36 -3.49
CA VAL A 357 19.09 -14.56 -4.89
C VAL A 357 17.87 -14.69 -5.80
N LEU A 358 16.91 -15.56 -5.45
CA LEU A 358 15.69 -15.76 -6.24
C LEU A 358 14.89 -14.47 -6.39
N GLU A 359 14.74 -13.70 -5.32
CA GLU A 359 14.05 -12.42 -5.33
C GLU A 359 14.71 -11.42 -6.29
N SER A 360 16.02 -11.22 -6.15
CA SER A 360 16.78 -10.31 -7.01
C SER A 360 16.64 -10.67 -8.49
N GLU A 361 16.65 -11.97 -8.80
CA GLU A 361 16.49 -12.51 -10.14
C GLU A 361 15.08 -12.32 -10.71
N LEU A 362 14.05 -12.60 -9.92
CA LEU A 362 12.66 -12.44 -10.35
C LEU A 362 12.32 -10.97 -10.54
N LEU A 363 12.73 -10.09 -9.61
CA LEU A 363 12.45 -8.65 -9.66
C LEU A 363 13.24 -7.92 -10.75
N ARG A 364 14.28 -8.52 -11.34
CA ARG A 364 14.92 -8.04 -12.58
C ARG A 364 14.33 -8.64 -13.85
N GLY A 365 13.24 -9.39 -13.75
CA GLY A 365 12.54 -10.01 -14.87
C GLY A 365 13.19 -11.29 -15.40
N ASN A 366 13.96 -12.04 -14.59
CA ASN A 366 14.47 -13.36 -15.00
C ASN A 366 13.39 -14.45 -14.90
N ILE A 367 12.31 -14.27 -15.66
CA ILE A 367 11.13 -15.13 -15.67
C ILE A 367 10.87 -15.52 -17.13
N PRO A 368 10.63 -16.80 -17.46
CA PRO A 368 10.32 -17.21 -18.82
C PRO A 368 9.19 -16.37 -19.45
N ASP A 369 9.39 -15.91 -20.68
CA ASP A 369 8.47 -15.03 -21.40
C ASP A 369 7.06 -15.64 -21.50
N PHE A 370 6.97 -16.98 -21.64
CA PHE A 370 5.67 -17.66 -21.69
C PHE A 370 4.83 -17.48 -20.42
N LEU A 371 5.44 -17.25 -19.25
CA LEU A 371 4.72 -17.04 -17.98
C LEU A 371 4.08 -15.66 -17.88
N THR A 372 4.58 -14.68 -18.63
CA THR A 372 4.00 -13.32 -18.66
C THR A 372 2.67 -13.26 -19.42
N LYS A 373 2.33 -14.33 -20.17
CA LYS A 373 1.09 -14.48 -20.95
C LYS A 373 -0.01 -15.14 -20.13
N PHE A 374 -0.53 -14.40 -19.16
CA PHE A 374 -1.59 -14.85 -18.25
C PHE A 374 -2.85 -15.31 -19.01
N LYS A 375 -3.56 -16.30 -18.45
CA LYS A 375 -4.75 -16.91 -19.02
C LYS A 375 -6.00 -16.44 -18.31
N SER A 376 -6.98 -16.01 -19.09
CA SER A 376 -8.31 -15.66 -18.59
C SER A 376 -9.07 -16.91 -18.16
N ILE A 377 -9.66 -16.85 -16.98
CA ILE A 377 -10.52 -17.89 -16.42
C ILE A 377 -11.83 -17.21 -16.06
N GLN A 378 -12.91 -17.73 -16.65
CA GLN A 378 -14.25 -17.20 -16.47
C GLN A 378 -15.01 -18.06 -15.45
N VAL A 379 -15.54 -17.41 -14.43
CA VAL A 379 -16.32 -18.02 -13.35
C VAL A 379 -17.71 -17.43 -13.38
N HIS A 380 -18.72 -18.31 -13.47
CA HIS A 380 -20.11 -17.95 -13.27
C HIS A 380 -20.48 -18.29 -11.83
N GLY A 381 -20.99 -17.31 -11.08
CA GLY A 381 -21.36 -17.50 -9.69
C GLY A 381 -22.52 -16.62 -9.30
N LYS A 382 -23.19 -17.00 -8.22
CA LYS A 382 -24.19 -16.16 -7.58
C LYS A 382 -23.56 -15.44 -6.40
N ASP A 383 -23.91 -14.19 -6.21
CA ASP A 383 -23.62 -13.48 -4.96
C ASP A 383 -24.52 -14.02 -3.83
N LEU A 384 -24.31 -13.51 -2.61
CA LEU A 384 -25.18 -13.87 -1.47
C LEU A 384 -26.62 -13.38 -1.60
N SER A 385 -26.93 -12.47 -2.53
CA SER A 385 -28.30 -12.01 -2.82
C SER A 385 -29.01 -12.90 -3.86
N GLY A 386 -28.30 -13.88 -4.43
CA GLY A 386 -28.80 -14.77 -5.48
C GLY A 386 -28.68 -14.20 -6.90
N ARG A 387 -28.07 -13.02 -7.06
CA ARG A 387 -27.80 -12.38 -8.35
C ARG A 387 -26.64 -13.09 -9.04
N GLU A 388 -26.79 -13.34 -10.34
CA GLU A 388 -25.72 -13.91 -11.16
C GLU A 388 -24.68 -12.86 -11.55
N HIS A 389 -23.42 -13.26 -11.46
CA HIS A 389 -22.27 -12.48 -11.86
C HIS A 389 -21.33 -13.32 -12.73
N VAL A 390 -20.60 -12.63 -13.60
CA VAL A 390 -19.50 -13.19 -14.37
C VAL A 390 -18.20 -12.56 -13.89
N LEU A 391 -17.33 -13.37 -13.27
CA LEU A 391 -15.97 -12.98 -12.95
C LEU A 391 -15.03 -13.50 -14.03
N ILE A 392 -14.11 -12.66 -14.51
CA ILE A 392 -12.95 -13.07 -15.30
C ILE A 392 -11.69 -12.69 -14.54
N PHE A 393 -10.93 -13.68 -14.08
CA PHE A 393 -9.61 -13.47 -13.50
C PHE A 393 -8.52 -14.00 -14.42
N PHE A 394 -7.28 -13.55 -14.21
CA PHE A 394 -6.15 -13.90 -15.07
C PHE A 394 -5.08 -14.61 -14.26
N ALA A 395 -4.80 -15.87 -14.56
CA ALA A 395 -3.79 -16.68 -13.86
C ALA A 395 -2.54 -16.91 -14.71
N MET A 396 -1.37 -16.99 -14.08
CA MET A 396 -0.13 -17.43 -14.71
C MET A 396 -0.34 -18.84 -15.28
N PRO A 397 0.08 -19.11 -16.55
CA PRO A 397 -0.22 -20.37 -17.22
C PRO A 397 0.41 -21.58 -16.52
N ASP A 398 1.54 -21.40 -15.86
CA ASP A 398 2.25 -22.39 -15.04
C ASP A 398 2.64 -21.76 -13.69
N TYR A 399 3.35 -22.49 -12.84
CA TYR A 399 3.94 -21.98 -11.62
C TYR A 399 5.17 -21.11 -11.93
N LEU A 400 5.40 -20.12 -11.08
CA LEU A 400 6.51 -19.20 -11.15
C LEU A 400 7.83 -19.96 -11.29
N ALA A 401 8.59 -19.60 -12.32
CA ALA A 401 9.85 -20.20 -12.68
C ALA A 401 10.90 -19.12 -12.93
N ILE A 402 12.15 -19.51 -12.77
CA ILE A 402 13.31 -18.67 -13.04
C ILE A 402 14.03 -19.15 -14.31
N GLY A 403 14.51 -18.22 -15.13
CA GLY A 403 15.26 -18.51 -16.35
C GLY A 403 14.55 -18.08 -17.63
N THR A 404 14.81 -18.82 -18.71
CA THR A 404 14.33 -18.53 -20.07
C THR A 404 13.36 -19.61 -20.55
N ASP A 405 12.63 -19.36 -21.64
CA ASP A 405 11.74 -20.37 -22.26
C ASP A 405 12.45 -21.71 -22.57
N SER A 406 13.76 -21.69 -22.85
CA SER A 406 14.57 -22.87 -23.17
C SER A 406 15.29 -23.51 -21.99
N ASP A 407 15.47 -22.78 -20.87
CA ASP A 407 16.15 -23.26 -19.67
C ASP A 407 15.53 -22.58 -18.44
N TYR A 408 14.57 -23.25 -17.82
CA TYR A 408 13.88 -22.77 -16.63
C TYR A 408 13.69 -23.84 -15.57
N CYS A 409 13.50 -23.39 -14.33
CA CYS A 409 13.09 -24.24 -13.23
C CYS A 409 11.97 -23.58 -12.43
N ARG A 410 10.89 -24.33 -12.17
CA ARG A 410 9.84 -23.92 -11.20
C ARG A 410 10.47 -23.81 -9.82
N VAL A 411 10.25 -22.69 -9.13
CA VAL A 411 10.95 -22.36 -7.88
C VAL A 411 9.99 -22.36 -6.69
N PRO A 412 9.95 -23.46 -5.90
CA PRO A 412 9.38 -23.41 -4.56
C PRO A 412 10.05 -22.31 -3.72
N MET A 413 9.24 -21.55 -3.00
CA MET A 413 9.67 -20.48 -2.09
C MET A 413 8.70 -20.36 -0.92
N THR A 414 9.08 -19.59 0.10
CA THR A 414 8.20 -19.28 1.23
C THR A 414 7.00 -18.45 0.75
N PRO A 415 5.85 -18.54 1.44
CA PRO A 415 4.72 -17.65 1.16
C PRO A 415 5.07 -16.17 1.35
N VAL A 416 6.04 -15.84 2.21
CA VAL A 416 6.49 -14.46 2.44
C VAL A 416 7.20 -13.91 1.19
N LEU A 417 8.16 -14.65 0.63
CA LEU A 417 8.78 -14.26 -0.64
C LEU A 417 7.75 -14.25 -1.78
N ALA A 418 6.89 -15.26 -1.86
CA ALA A 418 5.85 -15.35 -2.87
C ALA A 418 4.91 -14.12 -2.85
N GLN A 419 4.53 -13.66 -1.66
CA GLN A 419 3.73 -12.46 -1.45
C GLN A 419 4.46 -11.21 -1.95
N ARG A 420 5.73 -10.99 -1.55
CA ARG A 420 6.53 -9.85 -2.04
C ARG A 420 6.61 -9.82 -3.56
N ILE A 421 6.88 -10.95 -4.20
CA ILE A 421 6.91 -11.04 -5.67
C ILE A 421 5.52 -10.74 -6.27
N ALA A 422 4.45 -11.26 -5.68
CA ALA A 422 3.09 -10.99 -6.16
C ALA A 422 2.77 -9.49 -6.09
N ASP A 423 3.07 -8.82 -4.98
CA ASP A 423 2.81 -7.40 -4.80
C ASP A 423 3.58 -6.55 -5.82
N GLN A 424 4.87 -6.86 -6.02
CA GLN A 424 5.71 -6.17 -6.99
C GLN A 424 5.22 -6.32 -8.44
N PHE A 425 4.54 -7.42 -8.76
CA PHE A 425 4.03 -7.70 -10.11
C PHE A 425 2.57 -7.30 -10.33
N ASN A 426 1.94 -6.57 -9.39
CA ASN A 426 0.50 -6.31 -9.39
C ASN A 426 -0.34 -7.60 -9.44
N CYS A 427 0.10 -8.61 -8.70
CA CYS A 427 -0.52 -9.92 -8.59
C CYS A 427 -0.95 -10.22 -7.14
N THR A 428 -1.66 -11.33 -6.97
CA THR A 428 -2.00 -11.97 -5.69
C THR A 428 -1.76 -13.47 -5.80
N LEU A 429 -1.75 -14.16 -4.66
CA LEU A 429 -1.77 -15.62 -4.60
C LEU A 429 -3.24 -16.10 -4.65
N PRO A 430 -3.54 -17.25 -5.28
CA PRO A 430 -4.91 -17.71 -5.48
C PRO A 430 -5.54 -18.17 -4.16
N THR A 431 -6.86 -18.15 -4.08
CA THR A 431 -7.59 -18.89 -3.04
C THR A 431 -7.75 -20.35 -3.43
N ARG A 432 -8.22 -21.18 -2.49
CA ARG A 432 -8.64 -22.56 -2.79
C ARG A 432 -9.58 -22.65 -3.99
N LYS A 433 -10.68 -21.86 -3.96
CA LYS A 433 -11.66 -21.82 -5.05
C LYS A 433 -11.00 -21.49 -6.39
N MET A 434 -10.12 -20.50 -6.43
CA MET A 434 -9.44 -20.11 -7.67
C MET A 434 -8.54 -21.22 -8.21
N VAL A 435 -7.85 -21.98 -7.34
CA VAL A 435 -7.06 -23.15 -7.75
C VAL A 435 -7.96 -24.21 -8.41
N ASP A 436 -9.16 -24.45 -7.87
CA ASP A 436 -10.13 -25.37 -8.49
C ASP A 436 -10.62 -24.88 -9.86
N GLU A 437 -10.91 -23.58 -9.99
CA GLU A 437 -11.28 -22.97 -11.27
C GLU A 437 -10.14 -23.03 -12.30
N ILE A 438 -8.89 -22.79 -11.87
CA ILE A 438 -7.69 -22.95 -12.68
C ILE A 438 -7.55 -24.40 -13.16
N HIS A 439 -7.72 -25.37 -12.27
CA HIS A 439 -7.67 -26.78 -12.65
C HIS A 439 -8.75 -27.12 -13.68
N ARG A 440 -10.00 -26.69 -13.45
CA ARG A 440 -11.11 -26.93 -14.37
C ARG A 440 -10.80 -26.36 -15.76
N ALA A 441 -10.32 -25.12 -15.83
CA ALA A 441 -9.99 -24.41 -17.06
C ALA A 441 -8.69 -24.89 -17.74
N ALA A 442 -7.82 -25.61 -17.03
CA ALA A 442 -6.54 -26.07 -17.56
C ALA A 442 -6.72 -27.00 -18.77
N SER A 443 -6.09 -26.64 -19.88
CA SER A 443 -6.04 -27.45 -21.09
C SER A 443 -5.05 -28.62 -20.97
N ILE A 444 -4.04 -28.48 -20.10
CA ILE A 444 -3.09 -29.53 -19.78
C ILE A 444 -3.24 -29.91 -18.31
N LYS A 445 -3.69 -31.14 -18.05
CA LYS A 445 -3.77 -31.73 -16.71
C LYS A 445 -2.80 -32.90 -16.66
N LEU A 446 -1.86 -32.87 -15.73
CA LEU A 446 -0.86 -33.93 -15.56
C LEU A 446 -1.05 -34.63 -14.22
N GLU A 447 -0.81 -35.94 -14.20
CA GLU A 447 -0.90 -36.73 -12.99
C GLU A 447 0.23 -36.35 -12.00
N PRO A 448 -0.09 -36.05 -10.73
CA PRO A 448 0.88 -35.82 -9.66
C PRO A 448 1.98 -36.89 -9.56
N ARG A 449 3.24 -36.46 -9.39
CA ARG A 449 4.38 -37.36 -9.12
C ARG A 449 5.07 -37.03 -7.81
N ALA A 450 4.81 -37.83 -6.78
CA ALA A 450 5.41 -37.64 -5.47
C ALA A 450 6.86 -38.17 -5.41
N LEU A 451 7.76 -37.35 -4.88
CA LEU A 451 9.09 -37.72 -4.41
C LEU A 451 9.10 -37.83 -2.87
N THR A 452 9.82 -38.84 -2.35
CA THR A 452 9.76 -39.18 -0.91
C THR A 452 10.98 -38.69 -0.12
N GLN A 453 12.11 -38.39 -0.77
CA GLN A 453 13.39 -38.07 -0.12
C GLN A 453 13.81 -36.61 -0.33
N ASN A 454 14.56 -36.06 0.63
CA ASN A 454 15.24 -34.75 0.56
C ASN A 454 14.34 -33.62 0.03
N ARG A 455 13.11 -33.55 0.51
CA ARG A 455 12.03 -32.80 -0.14
C ARG A 455 12.27 -31.29 -0.26
N GLU A 456 13.06 -30.72 0.64
CA GLU A 456 13.38 -29.28 0.71
C GLU A 456 14.66 -28.91 -0.07
N SER A 457 15.37 -29.91 -0.61
CA SER A 457 16.64 -29.70 -1.31
C SER A 457 16.42 -29.17 -2.72
N VAL A 458 17.30 -28.25 -3.14
CA VAL A 458 17.29 -27.69 -4.50
C VAL A 458 17.49 -28.77 -5.57
N LYS A 459 18.24 -29.83 -5.26
CA LYS A 459 18.39 -30.99 -6.14
C LYS A 459 17.03 -31.64 -6.43
N THR A 460 16.20 -31.82 -5.42
CA THR A 460 14.83 -32.37 -5.57
C THR A 460 13.93 -31.41 -6.35
N PHE A 461 14.14 -30.10 -6.25
CA PHE A 461 13.38 -29.11 -7.04
C PHE A 461 13.70 -29.27 -8.53
N ILE A 462 14.98 -29.40 -8.88
CA ILE A 462 15.45 -29.65 -10.24
C ILE A 462 14.95 -30.99 -10.78
N GLU A 463 15.01 -32.05 -9.97
CA GLU A 463 14.51 -33.39 -10.32
C GLU A 463 13.01 -33.35 -10.63
N HIS A 464 12.22 -32.74 -9.75
CA HIS A 464 10.78 -32.64 -9.94
C HIS A 464 10.42 -31.75 -11.15
N ASN A 465 11.18 -30.69 -11.41
CA ASN A 465 11.02 -29.91 -12.64
C ASN A 465 11.23 -30.78 -13.88
N SER A 466 12.30 -31.59 -13.91
CA SER A 466 12.58 -32.51 -15.03
C SER A 466 11.47 -33.56 -15.21
N ILE A 467 10.90 -34.09 -14.11
CA ILE A 467 9.76 -35.01 -14.16
C ILE A 467 8.55 -34.33 -14.80
N ILE A 468 8.21 -33.11 -14.37
CA ILE A 468 7.09 -32.35 -14.95
C ILE A 468 7.33 -32.09 -16.43
N GLU A 469 8.53 -31.68 -16.85
CA GLU A 469 8.85 -31.44 -18.26
C GLU A 469 8.76 -32.71 -19.10
N THR A 470 9.16 -33.86 -18.55
CA THR A 470 8.99 -35.17 -19.19
C THR A 470 7.51 -35.51 -19.38
N LEU A 471 6.67 -35.27 -18.37
CA LEU A 471 5.22 -35.49 -18.45
C LEU A 471 4.53 -34.52 -19.40
N ARG A 472 4.95 -33.24 -19.43
CA ARG A 472 4.44 -32.24 -20.37
C ARG A 472 4.75 -32.64 -21.81
N GLY A 473 5.92 -33.23 -22.05
CA GLY A 473 6.35 -33.69 -23.36
C GLY A 473 6.30 -32.56 -24.39
N LYS A 474 5.50 -32.74 -25.46
CA LYS A 474 5.35 -31.77 -26.54
C LYS A 474 4.23 -30.74 -26.33
N ALA A 475 3.50 -30.79 -25.20
CA ALA A 475 2.43 -29.83 -24.93
C ALA A 475 3.00 -28.39 -24.90
N PRO A 476 2.41 -27.40 -25.59
CA PRO A 476 3.04 -26.09 -25.75
C PRO A 476 3.28 -25.34 -24.44
N LEU A 477 4.43 -24.65 -24.34
CA LEU A 477 4.68 -23.68 -23.27
C LEU A 477 3.62 -22.58 -23.29
N GLY A 478 3.27 -22.10 -22.10
CA GLY A 478 2.21 -21.10 -21.94
C GLY A 478 0.80 -21.66 -22.11
N SER A 479 0.60 -22.98 -22.23
CA SER A 479 -0.73 -23.58 -22.02
C SER A 479 -1.06 -23.55 -20.52
N LEU A 480 -2.33 -23.38 -20.16
CA LEU A 480 -2.74 -23.44 -18.75
C LEU A 480 -2.58 -24.88 -18.24
N ILE A 481 -1.61 -25.10 -17.36
CA ILE A 481 -1.24 -26.41 -16.82
C ILE A 481 -1.64 -26.55 -15.35
N SER A 482 -2.13 -27.72 -14.95
CA SER A 482 -2.53 -28.03 -13.58
C SER A 482 -2.21 -29.49 -13.17
N GLY A 483 -2.28 -29.78 -11.86
CA GLY A 483 -2.04 -31.11 -11.27
C GLY A 483 -0.59 -31.37 -10.87
N ILE A 484 0.33 -30.43 -11.09
CA ILE A 484 1.77 -30.66 -10.93
C ILE A 484 2.36 -30.16 -9.61
N LYS A 485 1.66 -29.33 -8.84
CA LYS A 485 2.13 -28.77 -7.56
C LYS A 485 0.96 -28.58 -6.58
N LYS A 486 1.29 -28.37 -5.32
CA LYS A 486 0.42 -27.79 -4.29
C LYS A 486 0.57 -26.27 -4.37
N ASP A 487 -0.51 -25.58 -4.66
CA ASP A 487 -0.53 -24.13 -4.71
C ASP A 487 -0.38 -23.57 -3.28
N VAL A 488 0.50 -22.57 -3.12
CA VAL A 488 0.48 -21.69 -1.96
C VAL A 488 -0.69 -20.73 -2.13
N VAL A 489 -1.62 -20.71 -1.17
CA VAL A 489 -2.91 -20.03 -1.31
C VAL A 489 -3.16 -18.97 -0.25
N ILE A 490 -4.07 -18.04 -0.54
CA ILE A 490 -4.68 -17.13 0.44
C ILE A 490 -5.95 -17.76 1.02
N THR A 491 -6.12 -17.67 2.33
CA THR A 491 -7.27 -18.17 3.11
C THR A 491 -7.44 -17.32 4.37
N PRO A 492 -8.64 -17.17 4.94
CA PRO A 492 -8.83 -16.55 6.26
C PRO A 492 -7.97 -17.17 7.37
N LEU A 493 -7.55 -18.44 7.22
CA LEU A 493 -6.77 -19.16 8.23
C LEU A 493 -5.37 -18.54 8.48
N ILE A 494 -4.80 -17.81 7.50
CA ILE A 494 -3.49 -17.18 7.67
C ILE A 494 -3.53 -16.04 8.71
N GLU A 495 -4.68 -15.40 8.93
CA GLU A 495 -4.83 -14.37 9.98
C GLU A 495 -4.77 -15.00 11.37
N GLN A 496 -5.27 -16.22 11.52
CA GLN A 496 -5.25 -16.96 12.78
C GLN A 496 -3.88 -17.61 13.05
N ARG A 497 -3.11 -17.88 11.99
CA ARG A 497 -1.80 -18.54 12.04
C ARG A 497 -0.80 -17.83 11.13
N PRO A 498 -0.38 -16.59 11.46
CA PRO A 498 0.45 -15.76 10.59
C PRO A 498 1.82 -16.38 10.27
N ASP A 499 2.32 -17.26 11.14
CA ASP A 499 3.60 -17.96 10.97
C ASP A 499 3.49 -19.25 10.16
N HIS A 500 2.36 -19.51 9.49
CA HIS A 500 2.12 -20.76 8.75
C HIS A 500 1.90 -20.52 7.26
N VAL A 501 2.21 -21.53 6.45
CA VAL A 501 1.89 -21.56 5.02
C VAL A 501 0.57 -22.30 4.81
N ALA A 502 -0.33 -21.72 4.02
CA ALA A 502 -1.51 -22.42 3.52
C ALA A 502 -1.21 -23.02 2.15
N ILE A 503 -1.39 -24.33 2.03
CA ILE A 503 -1.19 -25.07 0.78
C ILE A 503 -2.44 -25.87 0.41
N TYR A 504 -2.73 -25.94 -0.89
CA TYR A 504 -3.89 -26.64 -1.42
C TYR A 504 -3.63 -27.22 -2.83
N GLY A 505 -4.35 -28.27 -3.20
CA GLY A 505 -4.46 -28.72 -4.58
C GLY A 505 -3.66 -29.97 -4.88
N TRP A 506 -2.74 -29.91 -5.85
CA TRP A 506 -2.07 -31.08 -6.42
C TRP A 506 -3.09 -32.09 -6.95
N HIS A 507 -4.01 -31.59 -7.76
CA HIS A 507 -5.19 -32.30 -8.26
C HIS A 507 -4.82 -33.50 -9.12
N LYS A 508 -5.52 -34.61 -8.89
CA LYS A 508 -5.57 -35.76 -9.80
C LYS A 508 -6.31 -35.38 -11.09
N LEU A 509 -6.23 -36.23 -12.11
CA LEU A 509 -6.94 -36.01 -13.39
C LEU A 509 -8.48 -35.91 -13.25
N ASP A 510 -9.04 -36.53 -12.20
CA ASP A 510 -10.47 -36.45 -11.87
C ASP A 510 -10.86 -35.14 -11.14
N GLY A 511 -9.90 -34.26 -10.88
CA GLY A 511 -10.11 -33.01 -10.13
C GLY A 511 -10.10 -33.16 -8.63
N THR A 512 -9.83 -34.35 -8.08
CA THR A 512 -9.71 -34.52 -6.62
C THR A 512 -8.36 -33.97 -6.15
N PRO A 513 -8.32 -33.02 -5.19
CA PRO A 513 -7.07 -32.52 -4.62
C PRO A 513 -6.42 -33.61 -3.77
N ILE A 514 -5.12 -33.87 -3.97
CA ILE A 514 -4.33 -34.72 -3.07
C ILE A 514 -4.02 -33.96 -1.77
N GLN A 515 -3.76 -32.65 -1.89
CA GLN A 515 -3.50 -31.78 -0.76
C GLN A 515 -4.80 -31.04 -0.37
N PRO A 516 -5.49 -31.44 0.71
CA PRO A 516 -6.55 -30.60 1.26
C PRO A 516 -5.97 -29.29 1.79
N LEU A 517 -6.83 -28.28 1.97
CA LEU A 517 -6.41 -26.99 2.48
C LEU A 517 -5.90 -27.17 3.90
N THR A 518 -4.64 -26.81 4.12
CA THR A 518 -4.01 -26.99 5.42
C THR A 518 -3.00 -25.90 5.70
N THR A 519 -2.84 -25.59 6.98
CA THR A 519 -1.83 -24.69 7.54
C THR A 519 -0.99 -25.41 8.59
N VAL A 520 -0.67 -26.69 8.38
CA VAL A 520 0.11 -27.50 9.35
C VAL A 520 1.58 -27.12 9.39
N HIS A 521 2.11 -26.57 8.30
CA HIS A 521 3.52 -26.20 8.20
C HIS A 521 3.73 -24.73 8.51
N ILE A 522 4.85 -24.43 9.16
CA ILE A 522 5.32 -23.06 9.36
C ILE A 522 5.71 -22.42 8.02
N ASN A 523 5.72 -21.10 7.95
CA ASN A 523 5.96 -20.34 6.72
C ASN A 523 7.41 -20.47 6.19
N SER A 524 8.37 -20.98 6.98
CA SER A 524 9.71 -21.31 6.50
C SER A 524 9.82 -22.68 5.82
N TYR A 525 8.77 -23.51 5.90
CA TYR A 525 8.74 -24.81 5.25
C TYR A 525 8.51 -24.68 3.74
N VAL A 526 9.44 -25.20 2.94
CA VAL A 526 9.38 -25.13 1.48
C VAL A 526 9.86 -26.44 0.88
N ASP A 527 8.95 -27.21 0.29
CA ASP A 527 9.28 -28.47 -0.39
C ASP A 527 9.12 -28.41 -1.91
N TYR A 528 9.63 -29.44 -2.61
CA TYR A 528 9.58 -29.54 -4.06
C TYR A 528 8.15 -29.51 -4.64
N SER A 529 7.14 -29.82 -3.84
CA SER A 529 5.75 -29.90 -4.28
C SER A 529 5.04 -28.55 -4.19
N HIS A 530 5.60 -27.57 -3.46
CA HIS A 530 5.06 -26.21 -3.44
C HIS A 530 5.14 -25.55 -4.82
N GLY A 531 4.08 -24.82 -5.16
CA GLY A 531 3.95 -24.05 -6.38
C GLY A 531 3.40 -22.67 -6.08
N VAL A 532 4.10 -21.64 -6.56
CA VAL A 532 3.62 -20.26 -6.54
C VAL A 532 2.99 -19.97 -7.90
N ARG A 533 1.68 -19.75 -7.94
CA ARG A 533 0.98 -19.35 -9.16
C ARG A 533 0.42 -17.96 -8.95
N LEU A 534 0.83 -17.01 -9.79
CA LEU A 534 0.37 -15.63 -9.66
C LEU A 534 -0.97 -15.44 -10.37
N VAL A 535 -1.84 -14.65 -9.77
CA VAL A 535 -3.09 -14.16 -10.37
C VAL A 535 -3.02 -12.65 -10.42
N LYS A 536 -3.39 -12.01 -11.53
CA LYS A 536 -3.42 -10.54 -11.60
C LYS A 536 -4.34 -9.97 -10.54
N ARG A 537 -3.98 -8.82 -9.98
CA ARG A 537 -4.88 -8.07 -9.09
C ARG A 537 -6.10 -7.56 -9.83
N GLY A 538 -5.97 -7.08 -11.06
CA GLY A 538 -7.12 -6.69 -11.87
C GLY A 538 -7.87 -7.88 -12.42
N VAL A 539 -9.16 -7.93 -12.09
CA VAL A 539 -10.15 -8.88 -12.60
C VAL A 539 -11.30 -8.11 -13.24
N LEU A 540 -12.16 -8.80 -13.99
CA LEU A 540 -13.39 -8.22 -14.51
C LEU A 540 -14.59 -8.83 -13.78
N VAL A 541 -15.43 -8.02 -13.16
CA VAL A 541 -16.73 -8.44 -12.61
C VAL A 541 -17.82 -7.80 -13.46
N ASP A 542 -18.62 -8.62 -14.15
CA ASP A 542 -19.64 -8.18 -15.10
C ASP A 542 -19.10 -7.22 -16.17
N GLY A 543 -17.86 -7.47 -16.61
CA GLY A 543 -17.14 -6.64 -17.60
C GLY A 543 -16.41 -5.42 -17.02
N ASN A 544 -16.55 -5.15 -15.73
CA ASN A 544 -15.92 -4.00 -15.07
C ASN A 544 -14.59 -4.37 -14.40
N PRO A 545 -13.51 -3.61 -14.60
CA PRO A 545 -12.24 -3.82 -13.90
C PRO A 545 -12.34 -3.54 -12.39
N VAL A 546 -11.96 -4.51 -11.57
CA VAL A 546 -11.98 -4.45 -10.10
C VAL A 546 -10.67 -5.01 -9.55
N ASP A 547 -10.18 -4.51 -8.41
CA ASP A 547 -9.10 -5.15 -7.68
C ASP A 547 -9.65 -6.42 -6.99
N ILE A 548 -9.08 -7.58 -7.26
CA ILE A 548 -9.51 -8.85 -6.68
C ILE A 548 -9.48 -8.83 -5.15
N ARG A 549 -8.65 -8.00 -4.52
CA ARG A 549 -8.64 -7.83 -3.06
C ARG A 549 -9.95 -7.23 -2.53
N GLU A 550 -10.61 -6.37 -3.31
CA GLU A 550 -11.93 -5.85 -2.99
C GLU A 550 -12.96 -6.98 -3.10
N VAL A 551 -12.94 -7.75 -4.19
CA VAL A 551 -13.83 -8.91 -4.38
C VAL A 551 -13.65 -9.92 -3.24
N LEU A 552 -12.40 -10.18 -2.82
CA LEU A 552 -12.10 -11.07 -1.70
C LEU A 552 -12.63 -10.53 -0.38
N ALA A 553 -12.53 -9.23 -0.11
CA ALA A 553 -13.02 -8.61 1.12
C ALA A 553 -14.54 -8.35 1.13
N ASP A 554 -15.19 -8.37 -0.03
CA ASP A 554 -16.58 -7.99 -0.20
C ASP A 554 -17.56 -9.04 0.39
N PRO A 555 -18.48 -8.64 1.28
CA PRO A 555 -19.42 -9.57 1.91
C PRO A 555 -20.38 -10.23 0.92
N ILE A 556 -20.65 -9.63 -0.23
CA ILE A 556 -21.60 -10.06 -1.26
C ILE A 556 -20.87 -10.80 -2.40
N LEU A 557 -19.75 -10.26 -2.91
CA LEU A 557 -19.05 -10.75 -4.09
C LEU A 557 -17.98 -11.82 -3.82
N HIS A 558 -17.52 -12.00 -2.57
CA HIS A 558 -16.52 -13.01 -2.26
C HIS A 558 -16.85 -14.43 -2.76
N PRO A 559 -18.12 -14.92 -2.88
CA PRO A 559 -18.39 -16.27 -3.38
C PRO A 559 -17.87 -16.55 -4.79
N LEU A 560 -17.57 -15.51 -5.57
CA LEU A 560 -16.95 -15.60 -6.90
C LEU A 560 -15.49 -16.06 -6.83
N VAL A 561 -14.78 -15.73 -5.75
CA VAL A 561 -13.33 -15.96 -5.59
C VAL A 561 -12.95 -16.74 -4.33
N SER A 562 -13.83 -16.89 -3.36
CA SER A 562 -13.59 -17.56 -2.08
C SER A 562 -14.83 -18.30 -1.64
N ASP A 563 -14.67 -19.53 -1.21
CA ASP A 563 -15.71 -20.36 -0.58
C ASP A 563 -15.45 -20.57 0.92
N GLU A 564 -14.58 -19.73 1.50
CA GLU A 564 -14.27 -19.67 2.93
C GLU A 564 -14.84 -18.40 3.60
N GLY A 565 -15.65 -17.63 2.87
CA GLY A 565 -16.13 -16.31 3.28
C GLY A 565 -15.23 -15.16 2.80
N PRO A 566 -15.55 -13.91 3.20
CA PRO A 566 -14.73 -12.74 2.87
C PRO A 566 -13.33 -12.82 3.51
N ILE A 567 -12.30 -12.52 2.73
CA ILE A 567 -10.90 -12.46 3.16
C ILE A 567 -10.47 -10.99 3.20
N LYS A 568 -10.56 -10.37 4.39
CA LYS A 568 -10.24 -8.94 4.57
C LYS A 568 -8.74 -8.63 4.46
N ARG A 569 -7.89 -9.62 4.71
CA ARG A 569 -6.42 -9.52 4.61
C ARG A 569 -5.89 -10.59 3.67
N PRO A 570 -6.03 -10.41 2.35
CA PRO A 570 -5.69 -11.45 1.38
C PRO A 570 -4.18 -11.49 1.07
N TYR A 571 -3.33 -11.53 2.10
CA TYR A 571 -1.87 -11.54 1.96
C TYR A 571 -1.17 -12.20 3.14
N TYR A 572 0.02 -12.74 2.90
CA TYR A 572 0.91 -13.21 3.96
C TYR A 572 1.66 -12.05 4.62
N TRP A 573 1.82 -12.11 5.94
CA TRP A 573 2.51 -11.07 6.70
C TRP A 573 4.03 -11.24 6.66
N ALA A 574 4.76 -10.15 6.43
CA ALA A 574 6.18 -10.06 6.71
C ALA A 574 6.38 -9.20 7.97
N GLY A 575 6.51 -9.80 9.15
CA GLY A 575 6.85 -9.01 10.33
C GLY A 575 7.08 -9.80 11.61
N TYR A 576 8.36 -9.78 12.00
CA TYR A 576 8.90 -9.81 13.36
C TYR A 576 8.86 -11.13 14.14
N HIS A 577 10.00 -11.82 14.15
CA HIS A 577 10.34 -12.80 15.19
C HIS A 577 10.44 -12.08 16.55
N PRO A 578 9.69 -12.50 17.60
CA PRO A 578 10.14 -12.23 18.95
C PRO A 578 11.48 -12.96 19.10
N ARG A 579 12.55 -12.20 19.39
CA ARG A 579 13.77 -12.82 19.92
C ARG A 579 13.33 -13.71 21.08
N SER A 580 13.68 -14.99 20.98
CA SER A 580 13.66 -15.93 22.08
C SER A 580 14.13 -15.25 23.35
N ALA A 581 13.34 -15.35 24.42
CA ALA A 581 13.72 -14.95 25.76
C ALA A 581 15.16 -15.41 26.04
N PRO A 582 16.02 -14.58 26.67
CA PRO A 582 17.33 -15.04 27.06
C PRO A 582 17.13 -16.25 27.98
N SER A 583 17.61 -17.40 27.52
CA SER A 583 17.80 -18.56 28.38
C SER A 583 18.66 -18.12 29.54
N GLY A 584 18.10 -18.16 30.74
CA GLY A 584 18.83 -17.85 31.96
C GLY A 584 20.07 -18.72 32.07
N HIS A 585 21.19 -18.08 32.42
CA HIS A 585 22.08 -18.45 33.51
C HIS A 585 22.83 -17.21 33.95
#